data_AF-A0A5J4PUZ8-F1
#
_entry.id   AF-A0A5J4PUZ8-F1
#
_cell.length_a   1.000
_cell.length_b   1.000
_cell.length_c   1.000
_cell.angle_alpha   90.00
_cell.angle_beta   90.00
_cell.angle_gamma   90.00
#
_symmetry.space_group_name_H-M   'P 1'
#
loop_
_entity.id
_entity.type
_entity.pdbx_description
1 polymer ?
#
loop_
_entity_poly.entity_id
_entity_poly.type
_entity_poly.pdbx_seq_one_letter_code
_entity_poly.pdbx_strand_id
1 'polypeptide(L)' 'MARAYSVKNVLDSEFETLAFEGIWNEAVGLPELSGSWIIYGTTKNGKTTFAMMLAKYLT' A
#
# COMPACT_ATOMS: atom_id res chain seq x y z
N MET A 1 0.50 -24.98 -15.10
CA MET A 1 0.14 -23.79 -15.91
C MET A 1 -0.66 -22.86 -15.02
N ALA A 2 -0.32 -21.56 -14.98
CA ALA A 2 -1.17 -20.59 -14.30
C ALA A 2 -2.49 -20.43 -15.07
N ARG A 3 -3.62 -20.44 -14.36
CA ARG A 3 -4.94 -20.25 -14.94
C ARG A 3 -5.09 -18.80 -15.38
N ALA A 4 -5.60 -18.57 -16.59
CA ALA A 4 -5.94 -17.21 -17.05
C ALA A 4 -7.14 -16.68 -16.25
N TYR A 5 -7.06 -15.42 -15.80
CA TYR A 5 -8.17 -14.74 -15.15
C TYR A 5 -9.18 -14.26 -16.20
N SER A 6 -10.46 -14.52 -15.97
CA SER A 6 -11.54 -13.91 -16.75
C SER A 6 -11.78 -12.46 -16.27
N VAL A 7 -12.45 -11.64 -17.07
CA VAL A 7 -12.87 -10.29 -16.66
C VAL A 7 -13.68 -10.34 -15.36
N LYS A 8 -14.58 -11.33 -15.22
CA LYS A 8 -15.36 -11.53 -14.00
C LYS A 8 -14.47 -11.82 -12.79
N ASN A 9 -13.45 -12.67 -12.93
CA ASN A 9 -12.53 -12.96 -11.83
C ASN A 9 -11.76 -11.71 -11.36
N VAL A 10 -11.46 -10.78 -12.27
CA VAL A 10 -10.78 -9.52 -11.93
C VAL A 10 -11.75 -8.55 -11.23
N LEU A 11 -12.99 -8.44 -11.72
CA LEU A 11 -13.97 -7.55 -11.10
C LEU A 11 -14.44 -8.04 -9.73
N ASP A 12 -14.55 -9.36 -9.55
CA ASP A 12 -14.93 -10.00 -8.29
C ASP A 12 -13.71 -10.20 -7.35
N SER A 13 -12.55 -9.62 -7.67
CA SER A 13 -11.36 -9.78 -6.83
C SER A 13 -11.49 -8.98 -5.53
N GLU A 14 -11.24 -9.67 -4.42
CA GLU A 14 -11.18 -9.08 -3.09
C GLU A 14 -9.72 -9.08 -2.62
N PHE A 15 -9.30 -7.98 -2.00
CA PHE A 15 -7.93 -7.77 -1.55
C PHE A 15 -7.90 -7.63 -0.03
N GLU A 16 -6.99 -8.34 0.62
CA GLU A 16 -6.69 -8.11 2.03
C GLU A 16 -5.96 -6.77 2.15
N THR A 17 -6.46 -5.90 3.04
CA THR A 17 -5.94 -4.55 3.22
C THR A 17 -5.37 -4.35 4.61
N LEU A 18 -4.38 -3.48 4.71
CA LEU A 18 -3.84 -2.99 5.98
C LEU A 18 -4.84 -2.00 6.58
N ALA A 19 -5.26 -2.27 7.82
CA ALA A 19 -6.21 -1.46 8.57
C ALA A 19 -5.54 -0.18 9.12
N PHE A 20 -5.05 0.68 8.24
CA PHE A 20 -4.44 1.95 8.62
C PHE A 20 -5.49 2.88 9.25
N GLU A 21 -5.05 3.68 10.22
CA GLU A 21 -5.88 4.56 11.03
C GLU A 21 -5.34 6.01 11.03
N GLY A 22 -6.19 6.95 11.43
CA GLY A 22 -5.83 8.37 11.59
C GLY A 22 -5.16 8.96 10.35
N ILE A 23 -4.04 9.65 10.56
CA ILE A 23 -3.30 10.33 9.47
C ILE A 23 -2.82 9.38 8.37
N TRP A 24 -2.60 8.10 8.69
CA TRP A 24 -2.21 7.11 7.69
C TRP A 24 -3.38 6.76 6.78
N ASN A 25 -4.57 6.53 7.34
CA ASN A 25 -5.76 6.30 6.53
C ASN A 25 -6.08 7.52 5.65
N GLU A 26 -5.98 8.73 6.20
CA GLU A 26 -6.24 9.96 5.44
C GLU A 26 -5.23 10.18 4.30
N ALA A 27 -3.97 9.81 4.49
CA ALA A 27 -2.91 10.03 3.51
C ALA A 27 -2.85 8.95 2.41
N VAL A 28 -3.06 7.68 2.76
CA VAL A 28 -2.80 6.53 1.87
C VAL A 28 -3.95 5.51 1.82
N GLY A 29 -5.02 5.69 2.59
CA GLY A 29 -6.16 4.78 2.65
C GLY A 29 -5.83 3.44 3.30
N LEU A 30 -6.45 2.38 2.80
CA LEU A 30 -6.28 0.98 3.25
C LEU A 30 -5.54 0.17 2.17
N PRO A 31 -4.20 0.21 2.16
CA PRO A 31 -3.39 -0.40 1.10
C PRO A 31 -3.40 -1.93 1.16
N GLU A 32 -3.25 -2.60 0.02
CA GLU A 32 -3.20 -4.06 -0.08
C GLU A 32 -1.99 -4.66 0.66
N LEU A 33 -2.19 -5.80 1.34
CA LEU A 33 -1.15 -6.50 2.11
C LEU A 33 -0.06 -7.10 1.21
N SER A 34 -0.42 -7.62 0.04
CA SER A 34 0.50 -8.23 -0.95
C SER A 34 1.25 -7.21 -1.81
N GLY A 35 1.01 -5.91 -1.63
CA GLY A 35 1.61 -4.85 -2.43
C GLY A 35 3.09 -4.58 -2.11
N SER A 36 3.76 -3.89 -3.03
CA SER A 36 5.11 -3.31 -2.80
C SER A 36 5.03 -1.79 -2.89
N TRP A 37 5.79 -1.11 -2.03
CA TRP A 37 5.77 0.35 -1.92
C TRP A 37 6.97 0.98 -2.62
N ILE A 38 6.72 2.04 -3.39
CA ILE A 38 7.75 2.89 -3.98
C ILE A 38 7.59 4.31 -3.43
N ILE A 39 8.52 4.72 -2.57
CA ILE A 39 8.57 6.09 -2.03
C ILE A 39 9.58 6.88 -2.87
N TYR A 40 9.09 7.82 -3.68
CA TYR A 40 9.91 8.56 -4.66
C TYR A 40 9.78 10.09 -4.52
N GLY A 41 10.69 10.82 -5.14
CA GLY A 41 10.77 12.28 -5.10
C GLY A 41 12.21 12.81 -5.11
N THR A 42 12.37 14.11 -5.35
CA THR A 42 13.69 14.78 -5.37
C THR A 42 14.40 14.74 -4.01
N THR A 43 15.70 15.07 -4.01
CA THR A 43 16.52 15.12 -2.78
C THR A 43 15.90 16.11 -1.76
N LYS A 44 15.92 15.74 -0.47
CA LYS A 44 15.30 16.49 0.65
C LYS A 44 13.76 16.61 0.62
N ASN A 45 13.06 15.83 -0.20
CA ASN A 45 11.60 15.81 -0.25
C ASN A 45 10.95 14.78 0.72
N GLY A 46 11.51 14.59 1.91
CA GLY A 46 10.87 13.78 2.98
C GLY A 46 10.84 12.25 2.82
N LYS A 47 11.34 11.65 1.72
CA LYS A 47 11.30 10.19 1.48
C LYS A 47 11.77 9.32 2.67
N THR A 48 12.96 9.63 3.21
CA THR A 48 13.53 8.88 4.34
C THR A 48 12.69 9.07 5.61
N THR A 49 12.22 10.29 5.86
CA THR A 49 11.33 10.59 7.00
C THR A 49 10.03 9.81 6.90
N PHE A 50 9.39 9.79 5.73
CA PHE A 50 8.17 9.03 5.48
C PHE A 50 8.39 7.53 5.73
N ALA A 51 9.46 6.94 5.19
CA ALA A 51 9.78 5.52 5.39
C ALA A 51 9.97 5.18 6.88
N MET A 52 10.65 6.05 7.63
CA MET A 52 10.85 5.86 9.08
C MET A 52 9.55 6.01 9.88
N MET A 53 8.70 6.99 9.52
CA MET A 53 7.38 7.13 10.13
C MET A 53 6.50 5.90 9.88
N LEU A 54 6.53 5.38 8.65
CA LEU A 54 5.79 4.18 8.27
C LEU A 54 6.29 2.96 9.05
N ALA A 55 7.61 2.75 9.12
CA ALA A 55 8.20 1.67 9.89
C ALA A 55 7.78 1.73 11.36
N LYS A 56 7.79 2.93 11.97
CA LYS A 56 7.34 3.14 13.35
C LYS A 56 5.84 2.86 13.53
N TYR A 57 5.00 3.12 12.53
CA TYR A 57 3.57 2.88 12.64
C TYR A 57 3.22 1.38 12.56
N LEU A 58 4.02 0.61 11.82
CA LEU A 58 3.81 -0.83 11.61
C LEU A 58 4.36 -1.72 12.74
N THR A 59 5.10 -1.17 13.69
CA THR A 59 5.76 -1.89 14.80
C THR A 59 5.30 -1.39 16.16
#